data_AF-A0A0K8U8M0-F1
#
_entry.id   AF-A0A0K8U8M0-F1
#
_cell.length_a   1.000
_cell.length_b   1.000
_cell.length_c   1.000
_cell.angle_alpha   90.00
_cell.angle_beta   90.00
_cell.angle_gamma   90.00
#
_symmetry.space_group_name_H-M   'P 1'
#
loop_
_entity.id
_entity.type
_entity.pdbx_description
1 polymer ?
#
loop_
_entity_poly.entity_id
_entity_poly.type
_entity_poly.pdbx_seq_one_letter_code
_entity_poly.pdbx_strand_id
1 'polypeptide(L)'
;LNLEHNLIENIFALQNFSSAAANCVSKIKLTGNPIVCDCKLAWIYSENYRSLFNGLKCVQTSTKLVKDLAQLERNELCTWEPVMCPRKCNCYTQFQFLHINCKGAQHIEQLPRPEQVGLKSSVLDISNNNFIELPLNTTFGYGNVSQLNASFNKIMSINLSQLPINLTVLDLRNNRLKFLNDEFLRTYLNESTKLQFLYLSDNHWICDCSTQQLVYTIRTHRRRIPDADQLHCYSVTLLNDTLLIDNEREICPTPLMLNIIKS
;
A
#
# COMPACT_ATOMS: atom_id res chain seq x y z
N LEU A 1 5.38 16.68 29.99
CA LEU A 1 5.29 17.73 28.96
C LEU A 1 4.02 18.54 29.23
N ASN A 2 4.11 19.86 29.40
CA ASN A 2 2.93 20.71 29.62
C ASN A 2 2.54 21.41 28.31
N LEU A 3 1.35 21.10 27.80
CA LEU A 3 0.76 21.70 26.60
C LEU A 3 -0.60 22.34 26.91
N GLU A 4 -0.89 22.63 28.18
CA GLU A 4 -2.18 23.22 28.58
C GLU A 4 -2.40 24.60 27.95
N HIS A 5 -3.67 24.95 27.72
CA HIS A 5 -4.09 26.27 27.23
C HIS A 5 -3.41 26.72 25.92
N ASN A 6 -3.25 25.79 24.98
CA ASN A 6 -2.85 26.08 23.61
C ASN A 6 -4.06 25.94 22.67
N LEU A 7 -3.81 25.94 21.36
CA LEU A 7 -4.82 25.80 20.31
C LEU A 7 -4.73 24.43 19.61
N ILE A 8 -4.39 23.38 20.37
CA ILE A 8 -4.24 22.03 19.80
C ILE A 8 -5.64 21.45 19.54
N GLU A 9 -5.92 21.18 18.27
CA GLU A 9 -7.18 20.54 17.86
C GLU A 9 -7.06 19.03 17.66
N ASN A 10 -5.90 18.51 17.27
CA ASN A 10 -5.75 17.11 16.91
C ASN A 10 -4.48 16.54 17.53
N ILE A 11 -4.56 15.32 18.06
CA ILE A 11 -3.42 14.54 18.56
C ILE A 11 -3.50 13.13 17.99
N PHE A 12 -2.38 12.61 17.48
CA PHE A 12 -2.30 11.26 16.92
C PHE A 12 -1.01 10.58 17.38
N ALA A 13 -1.01 9.25 17.42
CA ALA A 13 0.16 8.45 17.68
C ALA A 13 0.38 7.45 16.54
N LEU A 14 1.58 7.46 15.98
CA LEU A 14 2.01 6.46 14.99
C LEU A 14 2.81 5.33 15.62
N GLN A 15 3.40 5.52 16.79
CA GLN A 15 4.22 4.51 17.45
C GLN A 15 3.71 4.23 18.84
N ASN A 16 3.95 3.01 19.31
CA ASN A 16 3.64 2.65 20.67
C ASN A 16 4.51 3.48 21.63
N PHE A 17 3.89 4.06 22.66
CA PHE A 17 4.63 4.61 23.78
C PHE A 17 5.19 3.43 24.59
N SER A 18 6.40 2.99 24.26
CA SER A 18 7.06 1.90 24.99
C SER A 18 7.13 2.25 26.48
N SER A 19 6.52 1.40 27.31
CA SER A 19 6.62 1.42 28.77
C SER A 19 7.95 0.86 29.29
N ALA A 20 9.00 0.77 28.45
CA ALA A 20 10.30 0.20 28.82
C ALA A 20 11.13 1.06 29.80
N ALA A 21 10.61 2.20 30.24
CA ALA A 21 11.13 2.88 31.43
C ALA A 21 9.98 3.01 32.42
N ALA A 22 9.87 2.04 33.34
CA ALA A 22 8.91 2.00 34.43
C ALA A 22 8.91 3.26 35.34
N ASN A 23 9.79 4.24 35.10
CA ASN A 23 9.92 5.47 35.88
C ASN A 23 9.69 6.77 35.10
N CYS A 24 9.36 6.74 33.80
CA CYS A 24 9.10 7.96 33.02
C CYS A 24 7.75 7.93 32.30
N VAL A 25 6.66 7.71 33.03
CA VAL A 25 5.34 8.17 32.55
C VAL A 25 5.34 9.69 32.58
N SER A 26 5.83 10.29 31.51
CA SER A 26 5.76 11.73 31.30
C SER A 26 4.28 12.10 31.21
N LYS A 27 3.68 12.60 32.30
CA LYS A 27 2.32 13.13 32.25
C LYS A 27 2.27 14.22 31.17
N ILE A 28 1.48 13.99 30.13
CA ILE A 28 1.18 14.95 29.08
C ILE A 28 -0.05 15.71 29.53
N LYS A 29 0.08 17.00 29.83
CA LYS A 29 -1.06 17.83 30.20
C LYS A 29 -1.58 18.57 28.98
N LEU A 30 -2.86 18.36 28.64
CA LEU A 30 -3.52 18.91 27.45
C LEU A 30 -4.82 19.67 27.78
N THR A 31 -5.08 19.94 29.06
CA THR A 31 -6.28 20.66 29.47
C THR A 31 -6.33 22.07 28.84
N GLY A 32 -7.53 22.59 28.61
CA GLY A 32 -7.71 23.92 28.01
C GLY A 32 -7.38 24.03 26.51
N ASN A 33 -7.22 22.91 25.80
CA ASN A 33 -7.08 22.87 24.33
C ASN A 33 -8.41 22.52 23.64
N PRO A 34 -8.70 23.04 22.44
CA PRO A 34 -9.90 22.72 21.65
C PRO A 34 -9.78 21.38 20.90
N ILE A 35 -9.40 20.30 21.58
CA ILE A 35 -9.21 18.97 20.97
C ILE A 35 -10.52 18.51 20.30
N VAL A 36 -10.46 18.00 19.08
CA VAL A 36 -11.62 17.54 18.33
C VAL A 36 -11.91 16.07 18.66
N CYS A 37 -13.17 15.74 18.92
CA CYS A 37 -13.62 14.36 19.08
C CYS A 37 -13.83 13.72 17.69
N ASP A 38 -12.74 13.39 16.99
CA ASP A 38 -12.79 12.69 15.71
C ASP A 38 -11.89 11.45 15.68
N CYS A 39 -11.84 10.82 14.52
CA CYS A 39 -11.11 9.59 14.29
C CYS A 39 -9.60 9.71 14.59
N LYS A 40 -9.02 10.92 14.52
CA LYS A 40 -7.61 11.14 14.80
C LYS A 40 -7.30 10.98 16.28
N LEU A 41 -8.29 11.13 17.16
CA LEU A 41 -8.15 10.90 18.60
C LEU A 41 -8.32 9.42 18.99
N ALA A 42 -8.90 8.58 18.13
CA ALA A 42 -9.37 7.24 18.52
C ALA A 42 -8.26 6.25 18.93
N TRP A 43 -7.00 6.49 18.56
CA TRP A 43 -5.86 5.67 18.95
C TRP A 43 -5.65 5.58 20.47
N ILE A 44 -6.19 6.53 21.25
CA ILE A 44 -6.10 6.52 22.73
C ILE A 44 -6.73 5.27 23.36
N TYR A 45 -7.60 4.57 22.63
CA TYR A 45 -8.22 3.34 23.08
C TYR A 45 -7.35 2.11 22.83
N SER A 46 -6.29 2.24 22.05
CA SER A 46 -5.29 1.19 21.88
C SER A 46 -4.42 1.14 23.14
N GLU A 47 -4.09 -0.05 23.63
CA GLU A 47 -3.09 -0.27 24.69
C GLU A 47 -3.27 0.59 25.97
N ASN A 48 -4.51 0.93 26.34
CA ASN A 48 -4.88 1.72 27.53
C ASN A 48 -4.31 3.15 27.63
N TYR A 49 -3.96 3.79 26.52
CA TYR A 49 -3.45 5.18 26.55
C TYR A 49 -4.43 6.20 27.11
N ARG A 50 -5.73 5.92 27.13
CA ARG A 50 -6.75 6.76 27.79
C ARG A 50 -6.37 7.13 29.23
N SER A 51 -5.66 6.25 29.94
CA SER A 51 -5.14 6.51 31.29
C SER A 51 -4.11 7.66 31.37
N LEU A 52 -3.42 7.95 30.26
CA LEU A 52 -2.44 9.04 30.17
C LEU A 52 -3.10 10.43 30.05
N PHE A 53 -4.38 10.47 29.67
CA PHE A 53 -5.13 11.70 29.36
C PHE A 53 -6.29 11.92 30.32
N ASN A 54 -6.06 11.75 31.63
CA ASN A 54 -7.10 11.95 32.64
C ASN A 54 -7.61 13.40 32.65
N GLY A 55 -8.93 13.58 32.60
CA GLY A 55 -9.59 14.89 32.57
C GLY A 55 -9.48 15.63 31.22
N LEU A 56 -8.99 14.97 30.16
CA LEU A 56 -9.02 15.54 28.82
C LEU A 56 -10.47 15.68 28.33
N LYS A 57 -10.79 16.84 27.77
CA LYS A 57 -12.07 17.11 27.12
C LYS A 57 -11.83 17.32 25.63
N CYS A 58 -12.78 16.89 24.80
CA CYS A 58 -12.78 17.17 23.37
C CYS A 58 -14.11 17.78 22.93
N VAL A 59 -14.10 18.45 21.78
CA VAL A 59 -15.21 19.15 21.15
C VAL A 59 -15.71 18.31 19.99
N GLN A 60 -16.98 17.91 20.02
CA GLN A 60 -17.60 17.22 18.88
C GLN A 60 -17.78 18.19 17.70
N THR A 61 -17.33 17.78 16.51
CA THR A 61 -17.41 18.61 15.30
C THR A 61 -18.85 18.90 14.88
N SER A 62 -19.77 17.94 15.05
CA SER A 62 -21.17 18.04 14.63
C SER A 62 -22.03 18.92 15.55
N THR A 63 -21.89 18.78 16.87
CA THR A 63 -22.75 19.43 17.87
C THR A 63 -22.09 20.59 18.60
N LYS A 64 -20.76 20.78 18.44
CA LYS A 64 -19.93 21.69 19.23
C LYS A 64 -19.96 21.41 20.75
N LEU A 65 -20.47 20.26 21.16
CA LEU A 65 -20.57 19.86 22.56
C LEU A 65 -19.20 19.41 23.07
N VAL A 66 -18.88 19.80 24.29
CA VAL A 66 -17.66 19.37 25.00
C VAL A 66 -17.96 18.05 25.70
N LYS A 67 -17.25 16.98 25.32
CA LYS A 67 -17.34 15.67 25.97
C LYS A 67 -16.08 15.41 26.79
N ASP A 68 -16.28 14.82 27.96
CA ASP A 68 -15.17 14.24 28.74
C ASP A 68 -14.73 12.94 28.08
N LEU A 69 -13.42 12.76 27.93
CA LEU A 69 -12.85 11.54 27.36
C LEU A 69 -13.31 10.29 28.11
N ALA A 70 -13.54 10.39 29.43
CA ALA A 70 -14.02 9.31 30.28
C ALA A 70 -15.47 8.87 29.97
N GLN A 71 -16.26 9.68 29.28
CA GLN A 71 -17.64 9.37 28.89
C GLN A 71 -17.79 9.04 27.41
N LEU A 72 -16.73 9.26 26.63
CA LEU A 72 -16.73 8.99 25.21
C LEU A 72 -16.60 7.48 24.97
N GLU A 73 -17.35 6.97 24.00
CA GLU A 73 -17.18 5.62 23.46
C GLU A 73 -16.28 5.65 22.22
N ARG A 74 -15.63 4.53 21.89
CA ARG A 74 -14.70 4.44 20.75
C ARG A 74 -15.43 4.63 19.42
N ASN A 75 -16.58 3.99 19.26
CA ASN A 75 -17.44 4.05 18.07
C ASN A 75 -17.93 5.48 17.74
N GLU A 76 -17.97 6.38 18.72
CA GLU A 76 -18.32 7.79 18.54
C GLU A 76 -17.22 8.61 17.86
N LEU A 77 -15.97 8.12 17.89
CA LEU A 77 -14.83 8.78 17.24
C LEU A 77 -14.60 8.31 15.81
N CYS A 78 -14.70 7.00 15.58
CA CYS A 78 -14.42 6.40 14.28
C CYS A 78 -15.16 5.10 14.04
N THR A 79 -15.38 4.82 12.75
CA THR A 79 -16.11 3.64 12.27
C THR A 79 -15.26 2.37 12.19
N TRP A 80 -13.94 2.48 12.39
CA TRP A 80 -13.00 1.36 12.30
C TRP A 80 -11.99 1.39 13.44
N GLU A 81 -11.29 0.27 13.65
CA GLU A 81 -10.35 0.11 14.76
C GLU A 81 -8.97 0.71 14.45
N PRO A 82 -8.47 1.69 15.22
CA PRO A 82 -7.16 2.29 15.01
C PRO A 82 -6.00 1.32 15.27
N VAL A 83 -5.10 1.22 14.30
CA VAL A 83 -3.87 0.42 14.38
C VAL A 83 -2.67 1.35 14.42
N MET A 84 -1.71 1.09 15.30
CA MET A 84 -0.43 1.82 15.32
C MET A 84 0.57 1.21 14.35
N CYS A 85 1.70 1.88 14.13
CA CYS A 85 2.73 1.36 13.26
C CYS A 85 3.23 -0.01 13.75
N PRO A 86 3.28 -1.03 12.88
CA PRO A 86 3.78 -2.35 13.26
C PRO A 86 5.24 -2.32 13.71
N ARG A 87 5.64 -3.26 14.59
CA ARG A 87 6.98 -3.30 15.22
C ARG A 87 8.16 -3.36 14.25
N LYS A 88 7.99 -3.93 13.06
CA LYS A 88 9.02 -4.05 12.00
C LYS A 88 8.86 -2.99 10.91
N CYS A 89 8.07 -1.96 11.20
CA CYS A 89 7.83 -0.86 10.29
C CYS A 89 8.19 0.46 10.96
N ASN A 90 8.49 1.45 10.14
CA ASN A 90 8.60 2.85 10.53
C ASN A 90 7.53 3.65 9.79
N CYS A 91 6.64 4.30 10.54
CA CYS A 91 5.54 5.06 10.00
C CYS A 91 5.67 6.52 10.39
N TYR A 92 5.47 7.39 9.41
CA TYR A 92 5.58 8.84 9.58
C TYR A 92 4.69 9.55 8.56
N THR A 93 4.35 10.80 8.85
CA THR A 93 3.65 11.65 7.90
C THR A 93 4.65 12.49 7.13
N GLN A 94 4.43 12.62 5.83
CA GLN A 94 5.20 13.53 4.99
C GLN A 94 4.29 14.06 3.88
N PHE A 95 4.24 15.39 3.72
CA PHE A 95 3.31 16.05 2.81
C PHE A 95 1.86 15.60 3.03
N GLN A 96 1.19 15.03 2.01
CA GLN A 96 -0.19 14.56 2.07
C GLN A 96 -0.31 13.03 2.28
N PHE A 97 0.79 12.36 2.62
CA PHE A 97 0.85 10.90 2.70
C PHE A 97 1.24 10.40 4.09
N LEU A 98 0.58 9.32 4.51
CA LEU A 98 1.06 8.44 5.57
C LEU A 98 2.05 7.45 4.96
N HIS A 99 3.33 7.59 5.29
CA HIS A 99 4.37 6.66 4.87
C HIS A 99 4.46 5.51 5.85
N ILE A 100 4.52 4.29 5.32
CA ILE A 100 4.61 3.04 6.07
C ILE A 100 5.77 2.25 5.44
N ASN A 101 6.93 2.29 6.06
CA ASN A 101 8.12 1.59 5.58
C ASN A 101 8.31 0.31 6.39
N CYS A 102 8.18 -0.84 5.74
CA CYS A 102 8.25 -2.17 6.36
C CYS A 102 9.42 -2.99 5.79
N LYS A 103 10.60 -2.37 5.63
CA LYS A 103 11.83 -3.11 5.30
C LYS A 103 12.19 -4.09 6.40
N GLY A 104 12.37 -5.36 6.05
CA GLY A 104 12.61 -6.46 6.98
C GLY A 104 11.36 -7.11 7.57
N ALA A 105 10.15 -6.72 7.13
CA ALA A 105 8.92 -7.42 7.48
C ALA A 105 8.81 -8.75 6.72
N GLN A 106 8.34 -9.79 7.41
CA GLN A 106 8.09 -11.11 6.80
C GLN A 106 6.64 -11.24 6.31
N HIS A 107 5.72 -10.54 6.96
CA HIS A 107 4.30 -10.54 6.66
C HIS A 107 3.66 -9.22 7.10
N ILE A 108 2.51 -8.88 6.52
CA ILE A 108 1.74 -7.68 6.86
C ILE A 108 0.39 -8.12 7.42
N GLU A 109 0.17 -7.92 8.72
CA GLU A 109 -1.08 -8.28 9.39
C GLU A 109 -2.08 -7.13 9.40
N GLN A 110 -1.68 -5.97 9.92
CA GLN A 110 -2.51 -4.79 9.98
C GLN A 110 -1.64 -3.56 9.82
N LEU A 111 -2.18 -2.53 9.16
CA LEU A 111 -1.49 -1.26 8.94
C LEU A 111 -2.30 -0.09 9.48
N PRO A 112 -1.64 1.00 9.91
CA PRO A 112 -2.34 2.25 10.18
C PRO A 112 -2.98 2.79 8.89
N ARG A 113 -4.15 3.39 9.04
CA ARG A 113 -4.91 4.10 8.00
C ARG A 113 -4.56 5.60 7.99
N PRO A 114 -4.48 6.23 6.80
CA PRO A 114 -4.12 7.65 6.69
C PRO A 114 -5.10 8.58 7.41
N GLU A 115 -6.38 8.19 7.53
CA GLU A 115 -7.41 8.96 8.21
C GLU A 115 -7.12 9.14 9.72
N GLN A 116 -6.35 8.22 10.35
CA GLN A 116 -5.89 8.34 11.75
C GLN A 116 -5.05 9.59 11.99
N VAL A 117 -4.39 10.08 10.95
CA VAL A 117 -3.50 11.23 10.99
C VAL A 117 -4.02 12.40 10.16
N GLY A 118 -5.32 12.36 9.80
CA GLY A 118 -5.98 13.41 9.02
C GLY A 118 -5.54 13.47 7.56
N LEU A 119 -5.00 12.37 7.03
CA LEU A 119 -4.60 12.25 5.63
C LEU A 119 -5.59 11.36 4.87
N LYS A 120 -5.49 11.38 3.54
CA LYS A 120 -6.37 10.58 2.64
C LYS A 120 -5.65 9.44 1.95
N SER A 121 -4.32 9.46 1.95
CA SER A 121 -3.52 8.55 1.15
C SER A 121 -2.31 8.04 1.95
N SER A 122 -1.89 6.83 1.62
CA SER A 122 -0.72 6.21 2.22
C SER A 122 0.20 5.61 1.15
N VAL A 123 1.49 5.60 1.49
CA VAL A 123 2.55 4.96 0.72
C VAL A 123 3.08 3.81 1.57
N LEU A 124 2.95 2.59 1.05
CA LEU A 124 3.51 1.38 1.66
C LEU A 124 4.77 0.97 0.90
N ASP A 125 5.88 0.87 1.61
CA ASP A 125 7.14 0.33 1.10
C ASP A 125 7.42 -1.02 1.80
N ILE A 126 7.22 -2.11 1.05
CA ILE A 126 7.61 -3.48 1.43
C ILE A 126 8.76 -3.99 0.56
N SER A 127 9.50 -3.09 -0.09
CA SER A 127 10.59 -3.46 -0.97
C SER A 127 11.74 -4.14 -0.22
N ASN A 128 12.58 -4.89 -0.96
CA ASN A 128 13.77 -5.54 -0.42
C ASN A 128 13.46 -6.53 0.71
N ASN A 129 12.45 -7.37 0.47
CA ASN A 129 11.97 -8.39 1.41
C ASN A 129 11.89 -9.76 0.73
N ASN A 130 11.23 -10.72 1.37
CA ASN A 130 11.06 -12.08 0.87
C ASN A 130 9.59 -12.41 0.55
N PHE A 131 8.76 -11.41 0.23
CA PHE A 131 7.36 -11.66 -0.12
C PHE A 131 7.27 -12.50 -1.40
N ILE A 132 6.55 -13.62 -1.32
CA ILE A 132 6.23 -14.49 -2.46
C ILE A 132 4.85 -14.13 -3.03
N GLU A 133 4.02 -13.52 -2.19
CA GLU A 133 2.69 -13.04 -2.52
C GLU A 133 2.41 -11.73 -1.78
N LEU A 134 1.50 -10.92 -2.33
CA LEU A 134 1.02 -9.73 -1.66
C LEU A 134 -0.10 -10.07 -0.66
N PRO A 135 -0.28 -9.28 0.41
CA PRO A 135 -1.40 -9.43 1.33
C PRO A 135 -2.76 -9.30 0.61
N LEU A 136 -3.82 -9.85 1.21
CA LEU A 136 -5.17 -9.66 0.70
C LEU A 136 -5.61 -8.20 0.88
N ASN A 137 -6.39 -7.68 -0.07
CA ASN A 137 -6.94 -6.33 0.01
C ASN A 137 -7.99 -6.16 1.12
N THR A 138 -8.43 -7.26 1.73
CA THR A 138 -9.26 -7.28 2.94
C THR A 138 -8.44 -7.08 4.22
N THR A 139 -7.12 -7.18 4.15
CA THR A 139 -6.22 -6.93 5.28
C THR A 139 -6.35 -5.48 5.76
N PHE A 140 -6.59 -5.32 7.06
CA PHE A 140 -6.90 -4.02 7.65
C PHE A 140 -5.78 -3.00 7.39
N GLY A 141 -6.16 -1.82 6.92
CA GLY A 141 -5.23 -0.75 6.54
C GLY A 141 -4.54 -0.97 5.19
N TYR A 142 -4.11 -2.21 4.87
CA TYR A 142 -3.50 -2.54 3.58
C TYR A 142 -4.45 -2.26 2.40
N GLY A 143 -5.73 -2.62 2.51
CA GLY A 143 -6.73 -2.32 1.48
C GLY A 143 -6.92 -0.83 1.15
N ASN A 144 -6.45 0.08 2.01
CA ASN A 144 -6.53 1.53 1.85
C ASN A 144 -5.26 2.13 1.21
N VAL A 145 -4.21 1.33 1.00
CA VAL A 145 -2.94 1.78 0.43
C VAL A 145 -3.17 2.42 -0.93
N SER A 146 -2.62 3.62 -1.11
CA SER A 146 -2.74 4.40 -2.35
C SER A 146 -1.54 4.20 -3.26
N GLN A 147 -0.36 3.93 -2.70
CA GLN A 147 0.86 3.65 -3.45
C GLN A 147 1.60 2.49 -2.79
N LEU A 148 1.97 1.49 -3.59
CA LEU A 148 2.65 0.29 -3.12
C LEU A 148 3.97 0.10 -3.84
N ASN A 149 5.06 0.13 -3.08
CA ASN A 149 6.35 -0.36 -3.52
C ASN A 149 6.58 -1.79 -3.00
N ALA A 150 6.48 -2.76 -3.91
CA ALA A 150 6.75 -4.17 -3.66
C ALA A 150 7.94 -4.69 -4.47
N SER A 151 8.84 -3.79 -4.89
CA SER A 151 10.04 -4.15 -5.65
C SER A 151 11.04 -4.98 -4.85
N PHE A 152 11.95 -5.70 -5.52
CA PHE A 152 12.99 -6.50 -4.88
C PHE A 152 12.39 -7.54 -3.89
N ASN A 153 11.45 -8.33 -4.38
CA ASN A 153 10.80 -9.41 -3.65
C ASN A 153 10.88 -10.71 -4.48
N LYS A 154 10.09 -11.73 -4.13
CA LYS A 154 10.05 -13.03 -4.82
C LYS A 154 8.66 -13.31 -5.39
N ILE A 155 7.90 -12.26 -5.71
CA ILE A 155 6.51 -12.38 -6.14
C ILE A 155 6.46 -13.01 -7.53
N MET A 156 5.68 -14.09 -7.66
CA MET A 156 5.58 -14.88 -8.90
C MET A 156 4.30 -14.62 -9.69
N SER A 157 3.24 -14.19 -9.01
CA SER A 157 1.95 -13.86 -9.60
C SER A 157 1.23 -12.80 -8.78
N ILE A 158 0.24 -12.15 -9.39
CA ILE A 158 -0.60 -11.14 -8.76
C ILE A 158 -2.06 -11.49 -9.00
N ASN A 159 -2.85 -11.50 -7.92
CA ASN A 159 -4.30 -11.65 -7.98
C ASN A 159 -4.99 -10.32 -7.63
N LEU A 160 -6.17 -10.07 -8.21
CA LEU A 160 -6.94 -8.87 -7.91
C LEU A 160 -7.33 -8.75 -6.44
N SER A 161 -7.57 -9.88 -5.78
CA SER A 161 -7.85 -9.95 -4.35
C SER A 161 -6.69 -9.47 -3.46
N GLN A 162 -5.49 -9.30 -4.02
CA GLN A 162 -4.30 -8.84 -3.30
C GLN A 162 -4.00 -7.36 -3.52
N LEU A 163 -4.76 -6.70 -4.40
CA LEU A 163 -4.47 -5.33 -4.79
C LEU A 163 -5.42 -4.35 -4.09
N PRO A 164 -4.89 -3.35 -3.35
CA PRO A 164 -5.69 -2.30 -2.75
C PRO A 164 -6.54 -1.54 -3.77
N ILE A 165 -7.78 -1.23 -3.41
CA ILE A 165 -8.82 -0.71 -4.32
C ILE A 165 -8.55 0.74 -4.76
N ASN A 166 -7.68 1.45 -4.03
CA ASN A 166 -7.32 2.84 -4.27
C ASN A 166 -5.89 3.01 -4.81
N LEU A 167 -5.27 1.94 -5.34
CA LEU A 167 -3.93 2.03 -5.89
C LEU A 167 -3.85 3.01 -7.06
N THR A 168 -2.89 3.92 -6.94
CA THR A 168 -2.48 4.88 -7.96
C THR A 168 -1.09 4.57 -8.50
N VAL A 169 -0.23 3.98 -7.67
CA VAL A 169 1.12 3.55 -8.04
C VAL A 169 1.36 2.13 -7.54
N LEU A 170 1.83 1.26 -8.43
CA LEU A 170 2.24 -0.10 -8.10
C LEU A 170 3.63 -0.36 -8.70
N ASP A 171 4.60 -0.62 -7.84
CA ASP A 171 5.96 -0.98 -8.25
C ASP A 171 6.23 -2.46 -7.93
N LEU A 172 6.39 -3.25 -8.99
CA LEU A 172 6.66 -4.68 -8.96
C LEU A 172 8.01 -5.03 -9.58
N ARG A 173 8.91 -4.05 -9.76
CA ARG A 173 10.24 -4.28 -10.34
C ARG A 173 11.05 -5.29 -9.54
N ASN A 174 11.98 -5.99 -10.18
CA ASN A 174 12.88 -6.92 -9.47
C ASN A 174 12.11 -7.99 -8.67
N ASN A 175 11.17 -8.65 -9.34
CA ASN A 175 10.41 -9.78 -8.80
C ASN A 175 10.60 -11.02 -9.68
N ARG A 176 9.71 -12.00 -9.59
CA ARG A 176 9.76 -13.25 -10.35
C ARG A 176 8.53 -13.44 -11.23
N LEU A 177 7.89 -12.34 -11.63
CA LEU A 177 6.72 -12.37 -12.50
C LEU A 177 7.13 -12.93 -13.86
N LYS A 178 6.26 -13.76 -14.42
CA LYS A 178 6.43 -14.36 -15.76
C LYS A 178 5.37 -13.89 -16.74
N PHE A 179 4.19 -13.59 -16.24
CA PHE A 179 3.04 -13.11 -16.98
C PHE A 179 2.13 -12.31 -16.03
N LEU A 180 1.23 -11.53 -16.60
CA LEU A 180 0.09 -10.93 -15.89
C LEU A 180 -1.17 -11.58 -16.47
N ASN A 181 -2.08 -12.04 -15.62
CA ASN A 181 -3.30 -12.69 -16.09
C ASN A 181 -4.26 -11.68 -16.76
N ASP A 182 -5.18 -12.18 -17.57
CA ASP A 182 -6.14 -11.35 -18.32
C ASP A 182 -7.02 -10.50 -17.40
N GLU A 183 -7.30 -11.00 -16.19
CA GLU A 183 -8.04 -10.28 -15.16
C GLU A 183 -7.32 -9.01 -14.71
N PHE A 184 -6.02 -9.11 -14.42
CA PHE A 184 -5.18 -7.98 -14.07
C PHE A 184 -5.10 -6.97 -15.21
N LEU A 185 -4.82 -7.44 -16.43
CA LEU A 185 -4.69 -6.57 -17.60
C LEU A 185 -5.98 -5.78 -17.85
N ARG A 186 -7.13 -6.45 -17.80
CA ARG A 186 -8.43 -5.79 -17.97
C ARG A 186 -8.71 -4.80 -16.84
N THR A 187 -8.62 -5.21 -15.58
CA THR A 187 -9.07 -4.38 -14.47
C THR A 187 -8.10 -3.24 -14.17
N TYR A 188 -6.78 -3.47 -14.16
CA TYR A 188 -5.80 -2.46 -13.77
C TYR A 188 -5.28 -1.62 -14.94
N LEU A 189 -5.12 -2.20 -16.13
CA LEU A 189 -4.69 -1.44 -17.29
C LEU A 189 -5.89 -0.92 -18.08
N ASN A 190 -6.91 -1.71 -18.42
CA ASN A 190 -7.97 -1.20 -19.29
C ASN A 190 -9.03 -0.37 -18.53
N GLU A 191 -9.52 -0.84 -17.38
CA GLU A 191 -10.70 -0.28 -16.70
C GLU A 191 -10.37 0.72 -15.57
N SER A 192 -9.21 0.58 -14.91
CA SER A 192 -8.87 1.42 -13.75
C SER A 192 -8.70 2.89 -14.14
N THR A 193 -9.53 3.74 -13.54
CA THR A 193 -9.42 5.21 -13.63
C THR A 193 -8.45 5.80 -12.60
N LYS A 194 -7.98 5.00 -11.64
CA LYS A 194 -7.11 5.44 -10.54
C LYS A 194 -5.64 5.17 -10.78
N LEU A 195 -5.31 4.06 -11.45
CA LEU A 195 -3.93 3.65 -11.66
C LEU A 195 -3.22 4.66 -12.58
N GLN A 196 -2.18 5.30 -12.05
CA GLN A 196 -1.37 6.28 -12.75
C GLN A 196 -0.08 5.64 -13.26
N PHE A 197 0.61 4.89 -12.40
CA PHE A 197 1.90 4.29 -12.72
C PHE A 197 2.01 2.83 -12.28
N LEU A 198 2.49 2.00 -13.20
CA LEU A 198 2.81 0.60 -12.99
C LEU A 198 4.26 0.37 -13.43
N TYR A 199 5.09 -0.19 -12.54
CA TYR A 199 6.49 -0.52 -12.84
C TYR A 199 6.71 -2.03 -12.81
N LEU A 200 7.39 -2.56 -13.84
CA LEU A 200 7.44 -3.99 -14.18
C LEU A 200 8.82 -4.49 -14.64
N SER A 201 9.82 -3.61 -14.77
CA SER A 201 11.19 -4.00 -15.18
C SER A 201 11.79 -5.08 -14.29
N ASP A 202 12.83 -5.75 -14.79
CA ASP A 202 13.60 -6.74 -14.03
C ASP A 202 12.73 -7.88 -13.47
N ASN A 203 11.84 -8.40 -14.31
CA ASN A 203 11.07 -9.62 -14.07
C ASN A 203 11.39 -10.66 -15.14
N HIS A 204 10.97 -11.92 -14.91
CA HIS A 204 11.28 -13.04 -15.80
C HIS A 204 10.18 -13.24 -16.86
N TRP A 205 9.88 -12.20 -17.65
CA TRP A 205 8.79 -12.24 -18.62
C TRP A 205 8.98 -13.35 -19.64
N ILE A 206 7.96 -14.19 -19.80
CA ILE A 206 7.90 -15.14 -20.92
C ILE A 206 7.61 -14.34 -22.19
N CYS A 207 8.24 -14.72 -23.30
CA CYS A 207 8.04 -14.10 -24.61
C CYS A 207 7.79 -15.17 -25.65
N ASP A 208 6.58 -15.72 -25.62
CA ASP A 208 6.08 -16.66 -26.61
C ASP A 208 4.67 -16.26 -27.07
N CYS A 209 4.04 -17.06 -27.92
CA CYS A 209 2.69 -16.82 -28.41
C CYS A 209 1.65 -16.56 -27.29
N SER A 210 1.84 -17.10 -26.08
CA SER A 210 0.90 -16.88 -24.97
C SER A 210 0.95 -15.46 -24.40
N THR A 211 1.99 -14.69 -24.73
CA THR A 211 2.24 -13.35 -24.16
C THR A 211 1.70 -12.21 -25.06
N GLN A 212 1.08 -12.54 -26.19
CA GLN A 212 0.60 -11.53 -27.15
C GLN A 212 -0.32 -10.47 -26.50
N GLN A 213 -1.24 -10.89 -25.63
CA GLN A 213 -2.17 -9.97 -24.95
C GLN A 213 -1.45 -9.02 -24.00
N LEU A 214 -0.43 -9.50 -23.28
CA LEU A 214 0.40 -8.68 -22.41
C LEU A 214 1.12 -7.59 -23.22
N VAL A 215 1.80 -7.98 -24.31
CA VAL A 215 2.54 -7.06 -25.18
C VAL A 215 1.61 -5.98 -25.75
N TYR A 216 0.45 -6.37 -26.29
CA TYR A 216 -0.55 -5.42 -26.79
C TYR A 216 -1.00 -4.44 -25.69
N THR A 217 -1.25 -4.95 -24.49
CA THR A 217 -1.75 -4.13 -23.38
C THR A 217 -0.68 -3.14 -22.89
N ILE A 218 0.59 -3.57 -22.81
CA ILE A 218 1.72 -2.69 -22.46
C ILE A 218 1.90 -1.61 -23.52
N ARG A 219 1.86 -1.94 -24.82
CA ARG A 219 1.95 -0.95 -25.91
C ARG A 219 0.85 0.11 -25.81
N THR A 220 -0.39 -0.35 -25.65
CA THR A 220 -1.56 0.54 -25.53
C THR A 220 -1.46 1.47 -24.32
N HIS A 221 -0.88 0.97 -23.22
CA HIS A 221 -0.82 1.68 -21.93
C HIS A 221 0.58 2.20 -21.57
N ARG A 222 1.49 2.34 -22.54
CA ARG A 222 2.90 2.71 -22.31
C ARG A 222 3.09 3.97 -21.47
N ARG A 223 2.18 4.95 -21.54
CA ARG A 223 2.23 6.16 -20.71
C ARG A 223 2.07 5.91 -19.21
N ARG A 224 1.37 4.83 -18.84
CA ARG A 224 1.19 4.40 -17.45
C ARG A 224 2.25 3.40 -16.99
N ILE A 225 3.16 3.00 -17.89
CA ILE A 225 4.25 2.05 -17.62
C ILE A 225 5.57 2.73 -17.98
N PRO A 226 6.13 3.59 -17.11
CA PRO A 226 7.28 4.43 -17.45
C PRO A 226 8.55 3.65 -17.80
N ASP A 227 8.66 2.42 -17.31
CA ASP A 227 9.78 1.50 -17.54
C ASP A 227 9.50 0.45 -18.61
N ALA A 228 8.46 0.64 -19.45
CA ALA A 228 8.05 -0.31 -20.49
C ALA A 228 9.20 -0.76 -21.42
N ASP A 229 10.15 0.13 -21.70
CA ASP A 229 11.30 -0.14 -22.58
C ASP A 229 12.39 -0.99 -21.92
N GLN A 230 12.31 -1.20 -20.61
CA GLN A 230 13.24 -1.99 -19.80
C GLN A 230 12.65 -3.38 -19.46
N LEU A 231 11.49 -3.72 -20.02
CA LEU A 231 10.96 -5.07 -19.88
C LEU A 231 11.71 -5.97 -20.87
N HIS A 232 12.35 -7.01 -20.33
CA HIS A 232 13.14 -7.96 -21.10
C HIS A 232 12.55 -9.37 -21.01
N CYS A 233 12.77 -10.14 -22.07
CA CYS A 233 12.43 -11.55 -22.16
C CYS A 233 13.40 -12.39 -21.33
N TYR A 234 12.84 -13.32 -20.56
CA TYR A 234 13.58 -14.38 -19.90
C TYR A 234 13.21 -15.72 -20.56
N SER A 235 13.67 -15.89 -21.80
CA SER A 235 13.58 -17.16 -22.53
C SER A 235 14.96 -17.66 -22.88
N VAL A 236 15.14 -18.99 -22.87
CA VAL A 236 16.39 -19.67 -23.27
C VAL A 236 16.79 -19.30 -24.72
N THR A 237 15.83 -18.90 -25.56
CA THR A 237 16.05 -18.54 -26.97
C THR A 237 16.19 -17.04 -27.24
N LEU A 238 15.75 -16.16 -26.33
CA LEU A 238 15.66 -14.70 -26.52
C LEU A 238 16.11 -14.00 -25.23
N LEU A 239 17.30 -14.35 -24.73
CA LEU A 239 17.81 -13.83 -23.48
C LEU A 239 18.17 -12.35 -23.65
N ASN A 240 17.55 -11.47 -22.84
CA ASN A 240 17.76 -10.02 -22.82
C ASN A 240 17.18 -9.24 -24.02
N ASP A 241 16.41 -9.87 -24.90
CA ASP A 241 15.63 -9.12 -25.89
C ASP A 241 14.53 -8.30 -25.20
N THR A 242 14.23 -7.13 -25.75
CA THR A 242 13.15 -6.28 -25.24
C THR A 242 11.80 -6.99 -25.41
N LEU A 243 10.96 -7.04 -24.38
CA LEU A 243 9.62 -7.63 -24.41
C LEU A 243 8.74 -7.00 -25.51
N LEU A 244 8.96 -5.71 -25.78
CA LEU A 244 8.27 -4.97 -26.83
C LEU A 244 8.92 -5.20 -28.21
N ILE A 245 9.18 -6.45 -28.60
CA ILE A 245 9.79 -6.80 -29.89
C ILE A 245 9.01 -6.16 -31.04
N ASP A 246 9.68 -5.35 -31.86
CA ASP A 246 9.06 -4.54 -32.93
C ASP A 246 8.26 -5.38 -33.94
N ASN A 247 8.60 -6.66 -34.09
CA ASN A 247 7.97 -7.58 -35.02
C ASN A 247 7.17 -8.67 -34.28
N GLU A 248 5.83 -8.62 -34.36
CA GLU A 248 4.94 -9.59 -33.70
C GLU A 248 5.20 -11.04 -34.14
N ARG A 249 5.76 -11.25 -35.34
CA ARG A 249 6.11 -12.57 -35.88
C ARG A 249 7.33 -13.21 -35.19
N GLU A 250 8.11 -12.45 -34.44
CA GLU A 250 9.27 -12.96 -33.68
C GLU A 250 8.85 -13.59 -32.36
N ILE A 251 7.76 -13.11 -31.74
CA ILE A 251 7.20 -13.68 -30.50
C ILE A 251 6.31 -14.88 -30.82
N CYS A 252 5.59 -14.84 -31.93
CA CYS A 252 4.72 -15.92 -32.36
C CYS A 252 4.90 -16.24 -33.86
N PRO A 253 5.91 -17.06 -34.22
CA PRO A 253 6.06 -17.53 -35.58
C PRO A 253 4.88 -18.43 -35.97
N THR A 254 4.29 -18.18 -37.13
CA THR A 254 3.24 -19.05 -37.68
C THR A 254 3.78 -20.48 -37.82
N PRO A 255 3.04 -21.53 -37.42
CA PRO A 255 3.49 -22.91 -37.57
C PRO A 255 3.84 -23.20 -39.04
N LEU A 256 5.03 -23.74 -39.28
CA LEU A 256 5.41 -24.27 -40.58
C LEU A 256 4.49 -25.45 -40.90
N MET A 257 3.55 -25.25 -41.83
CA MET A 257 2.77 -26.35 -42.43
C MET A 257 3.72 -27.21 -43.26
N LEU A 258 4.27 -28.27 -42.66
CA LEU A 258 4.98 -29.34 -43.36
C LEU A 258 3.97 -30.14 -44.18
N ASN A 259 3.77 -29.77 -45.44
CA ASN A 259 3.08 -30.61 -46.41
C ASN A 259 3.98 -31.81 -46.73
N ILE A 260 3.78 -32.92 -46.01
CA ILE A 260 4.38 -34.20 -46.37
C ILE A 260 3.65 -34.70 -47.62
N ILE A 261 4.22 -34.45 -48.79
CA ILE A 261 3.81 -35.09 -50.03
C ILE A 261 4.27 -36.55 -49.93
N LYS A 262 3.35 -37.48 -49.72
CA LYS A 262 3.63 -38.91 -49.90
C LYS A 262 3.87 -39.14 -51.40
N SER A 263 5.10 -39.52 -51.74
CA SER A 263 5.48 -40.10 -53.03
C SER A 263 4.87 -41.48 -53.21
#